data_AF-A0A257AFY5-F1
#
_entry.id   AF-A0A257AFY5-F1
#
_cell.length_a   1.000
_cell.length_b   1.000
_cell.length_c   1.000
_cell.angle_alpha   90.00
_cell.angle_beta   90.00
_cell.angle_gamma   90.00
#
_symmetry.space_group_name_H-M   'P 1'
#
loop_
_entity.id
_entity.type
_entity.pdbx_description
1 polymer ?
#
loop_
_entity_poly.entity_id
_entity_poly.type
_entity_poly.pdbx_seq_one_letter_code
_entity_poly.pdbx_strand_id
1 'polypeptide(L)'
;MRIETITPVHIGTGEKYGPIDFFIKGRTLHRVDFNRFLSTLDDGQREQILRYLEEERYADVQRMFKDEHTRYTVELREGVIVRRIRDVREAFKTLSGEPYIPGSSIKGSIRSGLYLYYALPEHAKEAKEITGINIIEELRREVRESRGRINRKQIGETLEKKFFNVGRERDIKDAKFDLFRFVHVSDFMSEKATLHLDQIITYSKQRNGAMREKHFSIFAETAEGTFTGEIKLNTPALIRALNSSEYPNLEKKLEIHYYPH
;
A
#
# COMPACT_ATOMS: atom_id res chain seq x y z
N MET A 1 4.15 -15.53 12.09
CA MET A 1 4.21 -14.24 12.81
C MET A 1 2.82 -13.64 12.83
N ARG A 2 2.44 -12.97 13.92
CA ARG A 2 1.16 -12.28 14.06
C ARG A 2 1.42 -10.78 14.17
N ILE A 3 0.65 -9.97 13.45
CA ILE A 3 0.67 -8.51 13.51
C ILE A 3 -0.71 -7.97 13.83
N GLU A 4 -0.76 -6.78 14.40
CA GLU A 4 -2.00 -6.11 14.80
C GLU A 4 -1.95 -4.66 14.35
N THR A 5 -3.08 -4.18 13.82
CA THR A 5 -3.21 -2.76 13.47
C THR A 5 -3.41 -1.93 14.72
N ILE A 6 -2.58 -0.91 14.92
CA ILE A 6 -2.74 0.06 16.01
C ILE A 6 -3.74 1.17 15.61
N THR A 7 -3.91 1.39 14.31
CA THR A 7 -4.81 2.37 13.71
C THR A 7 -5.42 1.79 12.43
N PRO A 8 -6.50 2.36 11.88
CA PRO A 8 -7.04 1.95 10.58
C PRO A 8 -5.98 1.95 9.47
N VAL A 9 -5.85 0.83 8.74
CA VAL A 9 -4.86 0.68 7.66
C VAL A 9 -5.56 0.51 6.32
N HIS A 10 -5.32 1.43 5.38
CA HIS A 10 -5.72 1.26 3.98
C HIS A 10 -4.53 0.75 3.15
N ILE A 11 -4.69 -0.42 2.52
CA ILE A 11 -3.80 -0.89 1.45
C ILE A 11 -4.64 -1.07 0.21
N GLY A 12 -4.50 -0.11 -0.71
CA GLY A 12 -5.38 -0.01 -1.88
C GLY A 12 -4.96 -0.91 -3.03
N THR A 13 -5.95 -1.44 -3.75
CA THR A 13 -5.73 -2.18 -5.01
C THR A 13 -5.29 -1.28 -6.17
N GLY A 14 -5.45 0.04 -6.00
CA GLY A 14 -5.33 1.03 -7.07
C GLY A 14 -6.68 1.41 -7.68
N GLU A 15 -7.70 0.57 -7.47
CA GLU A 15 -9.05 0.76 -7.98
C GLU A 15 -9.91 1.62 -7.04
N LYS A 16 -10.96 2.16 -7.64
CA LYS A 16 -12.03 2.87 -6.94
C LYS A 16 -13.37 2.37 -7.45
N TYR A 17 -14.39 2.49 -6.62
CA TYR A 17 -15.75 2.18 -7.03
C TYR A 17 -16.70 3.32 -6.67
N GLY A 18 -17.73 3.51 -7.51
CA GLY A 18 -18.63 4.66 -7.48
C GLY A 18 -20.00 4.34 -6.91
N PRO A 19 -21.00 5.24 -7.05
CA PRO A 19 -22.33 5.02 -6.48
C PRO A 19 -23.10 3.86 -7.14
N ILE A 20 -22.76 3.46 -8.36
CA ILE A 20 -23.37 2.32 -9.07
C ILE A 20 -22.86 0.96 -8.57
N ASP A 21 -21.87 0.97 -7.68
CA ASP A 21 -21.15 -0.20 -7.23
C ASP A 21 -21.53 -0.65 -5.81
N PHE A 22 -22.35 0.15 -5.12
CA PHE A 22 -22.76 -0.13 -3.75
C PHE A 22 -24.14 0.46 -3.44
N PHE A 23 -24.76 -0.05 -2.39
CA PHE A 23 -25.84 0.64 -1.67
C PHE A 23 -25.53 0.65 -0.17
N ILE A 24 -26.24 1.51 0.57
CA ILE A 24 -26.06 1.64 2.01
C ILE A 24 -27.37 1.29 2.70
N LYS A 25 -27.28 0.39 3.69
CA LYS A 25 -28.39 -0.02 4.56
C LYS A 25 -27.96 0.20 6.00
N GLY A 26 -28.60 1.14 6.68
CA GLY A 26 -28.18 1.56 8.03
C GLY A 26 -26.75 2.10 8.05
N ARG A 27 -25.85 1.43 8.79
CA ARG A 27 -24.43 1.79 8.91
C ARG A 27 -23.50 0.89 8.09
N THR A 28 -24.04 0.18 7.10
CA THR A 28 -23.28 -0.80 6.32
C THR A 28 -23.33 -0.43 4.84
N LEU A 29 -22.16 -0.35 4.22
CA LEU A 29 -22.01 -0.31 2.77
C LEU A 29 -22.00 -1.74 2.25
N HIS A 30 -22.88 -2.03 1.31
CA HIS A 30 -22.97 -3.30 0.62
C HIS A 30 -22.33 -3.15 -0.76
N ARG A 31 -21.14 -3.72 -0.96
CA ARG A 31 -20.50 -3.73 -2.28
C ARG A 31 -21.26 -4.71 -3.16
N VAL A 32 -21.70 -4.26 -4.32
CA VAL A 32 -22.52 -5.04 -5.25
C VAL A 32 -21.65 -5.89 -6.18
N ASP A 33 -22.04 -7.15 -6.37
CA ASP A 33 -21.63 -7.95 -7.53
C ASP A 33 -22.54 -7.58 -8.71
N PHE A 34 -22.03 -6.72 -9.60
CA PHE A 34 -22.83 -6.18 -10.69
C PHE A 34 -23.26 -7.26 -11.69
N ASN A 35 -22.44 -8.29 -11.91
CA ASN A 35 -22.80 -9.40 -12.79
C ASN A 35 -23.97 -10.20 -12.22
N ARG A 36 -23.92 -10.48 -10.90
CA ARG A 36 -25.04 -11.13 -10.20
C ARG A 36 -26.29 -10.28 -10.29
N PHE A 37 -26.19 -8.98 -10.02
CA PHE A 37 -27.31 -8.06 -10.16
C PHE A 37 -27.93 -8.13 -11.57
N LEU A 38 -27.14 -7.96 -12.63
CA LEU A 38 -27.63 -8.00 -14.02
C LEU A 38 -28.31 -9.33 -14.38
N SER A 39 -27.85 -10.45 -13.79
CA SER A 39 -28.43 -11.77 -14.04
C SER A 39 -29.85 -11.94 -13.47
N THR A 40 -30.23 -11.14 -12.46
CA THR A 40 -31.57 -11.18 -11.85
C THR A 40 -32.62 -10.33 -12.58
N LEU A 41 -32.20 -9.56 -13.59
CA LEU A 41 -33.05 -8.59 -14.25
C LEU A 41 -33.71 -9.16 -15.51
N ASP A 42 -34.97 -8.80 -15.73
CA ASP A 42 -35.64 -8.96 -17.01
C ASP A 42 -35.22 -7.87 -18.03
N ASP A 43 -35.62 -8.01 -19.29
CA ASP A 43 -35.24 -7.09 -20.36
C ASP A 43 -35.77 -5.66 -20.14
N GLY A 44 -36.95 -5.51 -19.54
CA GLY A 44 -37.52 -4.20 -19.23
C GLY A 44 -36.76 -3.48 -18.12
N GLN A 45 -36.36 -4.22 -17.09
CA GLN A 45 -35.51 -3.72 -16.00
C GLN A 45 -34.10 -3.34 -16.50
N ARG A 46 -33.54 -4.11 -17.44
CA ARG A 46 -32.26 -3.78 -18.09
C ARG A 46 -32.34 -2.45 -18.85
N GLU A 47 -33.38 -2.28 -19.67
CA GLU A 47 -33.60 -1.02 -20.39
C GLU A 47 -33.81 0.16 -19.42
N GLN A 48 -34.54 -0.05 -18.33
CA GLN A 48 -34.74 0.96 -17.30
C GLN A 48 -33.43 1.40 -16.64
N ILE A 49 -32.53 0.46 -16.33
CA ILE A 49 -31.21 0.78 -15.77
C ILE A 49 -30.36 1.54 -16.77
N LEU A 50 -30.36 1.13 -18.04
CA LEU A 50 -29.62 1.84 -19.09
C LEU A 50 -30.03 3.31 -19.13
N ARG A 51 -31.34 3.59 -19.13
CA ARG A 51 -31.86 4.97 -19.03
C ARG A 51 -31.40 5.68 -17.76
N TYR A 52 -31.47 5.02 -16.60
CA TYR A 52 -31.00 5.63 -15.35
C TYR A 52 -29.51 5.94 -15.37
N LEU A 53 -28.68 5.11 -15.99
CA LEU A 53 -27.25 5.34 -16.13
C LEU A 53 -26.95 6.50 -17.10
N GLU A 54 -27.65 6.56 -18.24
CA GLU A 54 -27.57 7.66 -19.21
C GLU A 54 -27.97 9.00 -18.61
N GLU A 55 -28.99 9.01 -17.74
CA GLU A 55 -29.48 10.19 -17.01
C GLU A 55 -28.70 10.49 -15.72
N GLU A 56 -27.63 9.74 -15.41
CA GLU A 56 -26.84 9.85 -14.17
C GLU A 56 -27.65 9.69 -12.86
N ARG A 57 -28.76 8.95 -12.92
CA ARG A 57 -29.69 8.71 -11.81
C ARG A 57 -29.25 7.54 -10.94
N TYR A 58 -28.05 7.63 -10.37
CA TYR A 58 -27.45 6.52 -9.60
C TYR A 58 -28.29 6.11 -8.39
N ALA A 59 -29.00 7.04 -7.74
CA ALA A 59 -29.88 6.71 -6.62
C ALA A 59 -31.04 5.78 -7.04
N ASP A 60 -31.54 5.90 -8.28
CA ASP A 60 -32.58 5.00 -8.79
C ASP A 60 -32.02 3.60 -9.05
N VAL A 61 -30.81 3.51 -9.63
CA VAL A 61 -30.11 2.22 -9.78
C VAL A 61 -29.87 1.57 -8.42
N GLN A 62 -29.42 2.33 -7.42
CA GLN A 62 -29.17 1.84 -6.07
C GLN A 62 -30.41 1.25 -5.40
N ARG A 63 -31.61 1.80 -5.66
CA ARG A 63 -32.88 1.29 -5.13
C ARG A 63 -33.28 -0.07 -5.72
N MET A 64 -32.70 -0.45 -6.86
CA MET A 64 -32.92 -1.77 -7.47
C MET A 64 -32.03 -2.86 -6.87
N PHE A 65 -30.99 -2.49 -6.11
CA PHE A 65 -30.14 -3.47 -5.44
C PHE A 65 -30.87 -4.13 -4.27
N LYS A 66 -30.51 -5.39 -4.02
CA LYS A 66 -31.03 -6.25 -2.96
C LYS A 66 -29.86 -6.91 -2.24
N ASP A 67 -30.11 -7.40 -1.03
CA ASP A 67 -29.10 -8.03 -0.19
C ASP A 67 -28.40 -9.21 -0.91
N GLU A 68 -29.11 -9.98 -1.75
CA GLU A 68 -28.56 -11.09 -2.54
C GLU A 68 -27.49 -10.68 -3.57
N HIS A 69 -27.47 -9.41 -3.99
CA HIS A 69 -26.46 -8.84 -4.88
C HIS A 69 -25.17 -8.44 -4.15
N THR A 70 -25.13 -8.56 -2.82
CA THR A 70 -23.96 -8.18 -2.02
C THR A 70 -22.80 -9.15 -2.26
N ARG A 71 -21.66 -8.60 -2.65
CA ARG A 71 -20.37 -9.31 -2.74
C ARG A 71 -19.68 -9.39 -1.38
N TYR A 72 -19.59 -8.24 -0.70
CA TYR A 72 -19.07 -8.10 0.65
C TYR A 72 -19.63 -6.84 1.29
N THR A 73 -19.44 -6.70 2.60
CA THR A 73 -19.91 -5.53 3.36
C THR A 73 -18.76 -4.80 4.02
N VAL A 74 -18.97 -3.51 4.27
CA VAL A 74 -18.03 -2.63 4.94
C VAL A 74 -18.81 -1.79 5.94
N GLU A 75 -18.36 -1.76 7.19
CA GLU A 75 -19.03 -0.95 8.22
C GLU A 75 -18.59 0.50 8.12
N LEU A 76 -19.53 1.44 8.10
CA LEU A 76 -19.20 2.86 8.13
C LEU A 76 -18.61 3.21 9.49
N ARG A 77 -17.47 3.89 9.52
CA ARG A 77 -16.97 4.50 10.77
C ARG A 77 -17.93 5.59 11.24
N GLU A 78 -17.93 5.85 12.55
CA GLU A 78 -18.64 6.99 13.11
C GLU A 78 -18.19 8.31 12.44
N GLY A 79 -19.15 9.20 12.18
CA GLY A 79 -18.90 10.48 11.51
C GLY A 79 -18.86 10.45 9.98
N VAL A 80 -18.88 9.27 9.33
CA VAL A 80 -18.93 9.18 7.87
C VAL A 80 -20.23 9.77 7.32
N ILE A 81 -20.09 10.78 6.45
CA ILE A 81 -21.23 11.46 5.83
C ILE A 81 -21.55 10.83 4.48
N VAL A 82 -22.54 9.93 4.45
CA VAL A 82 -22.93 9.12 3.26
C VAL A 82 -23.14 9.95 2.00
N ARG A 83 -23.90 11.06 2.08
CA ARG A 83 -24.19 11.94 0.93
C ARG A 83 -22.95 12.57 0.29
N ARG A 84 -21.76 12.47 0.91
CA ARG A 84 -20.50 13.00 0.38
C ARG A 84 -19.67 11.93 -0.33
N ILE A 85 -20.06 10.66 -0.26
CA ILE A 85 -19.33 9.56 -0.91
C ILE A 85 -19.55 9.66 -2.42
N ARG A 86 -18.49 9.97 -3.16
CA ARG A 86 -18.48 9.98 -4.63
C ARG A 86 -17.78 8.76 -5.20
N ASP A 87 -16.65 8.41 -4.60
CA ASP A 87 -15.90 7.20 -4.86
C ASP A 87 -15.33 6.69 -3.55
N VAL A 88 -15.10 5.38 -3.48
CA VAL A 88 -14.41 4.71 -2.39
C VAL A 88 -13.15 4.06 -2.94
N ARG A 89 -12.01 4.28 -2.29
CA ARG A 89 -10.77 3.56 -2.58
C ARG A 89 -10.85 2.15 -2.03
N GLU A 90 -10.76 1.17 -2.92
CA GLU A 90 -10.90 -0.24 -2.56
C GLU A 90 -9.63 -0.77 -1.89
N ALA A 91 -9.80 -1.47 -0.78
CA ALA A 91 -8.70 -2.17 -0.10
C ALA A 91 -8.53 -3.61 -0.60
N PHE A 92 -7.31 -4.14 -0.48
CA PHE A 92 -7.03 -5.55 -0.72
C PHE A 92 -7.86 -6.45 0.19
N LYS A 93 -8.44 -7.48 -0.43
CA LYS A 93 -9.26 -8.49 0.21
C LYS A 93 -9.24 -9.79 -0.58
N THR A 94 -9.53 -10.90 0.09
CA THR A 94 -9.67 -12.21 -0.53
C THR A 94 -10.92 -12.27 -1.42
N LEU A 95 -11.10 -13.37 -2.15
CA LEU A 95 -12.32 -13.60 -2.90
C LEU A 95 -13.58 -13.69 -2.02
N SER A 96 -13.43 -14.11 -0.75
CA SER A 96 -14.50 -14.12 0.24
C SER A 96 -14.78 -12.75 0.87
N GLY A 97 -14.01 -11.72 0.52
CA GLY A 97 -14.19 -10.35 1.01
C GLY A 97 -13.44 -10.03 2.31
N GLU A 98 -12.62 -10.95 2.81
CA GLU A 98 -11.82 -10.73 4.03
C GLU A 98 -10.61 -9.85 3.72
N PRO A 99 -10.33 -8.81 4.53
CA PRO A 99 -9.14 -8.00 4.31
C PRO A 99 -7.87 -8.82 4.46
N TYR A 100 -6.84 -8.49 3.69
CA TYR A 100 -5.50 -9.01 3.94
C TYR A 100 -4.46 -7.94 3.64
N ILE A 101 -3.28 -8.11 4.21
CA ILE A 101 -2.15 -7.21 3.96
C ILE A 101 -1.20 -7.92 2.98
N PRO A 102 -1.02 -7.42 1.75
CA PRO A 102 -0.09 -8.01 0.80
C PRO A 102 1.34 -8.05 1.35
N GLY A 103 2.04 -9.16 1.13
CA GLY A 103 3.42 -9.34 1.58
C GLY A 103 4.39 -8.34 0.96
N SER A 104 4.08 -7.85 -0.24
CA SER A 104 4.79 -6.75 -0.89
C SER A 104 4.71 -5.43 -0.10
N SER A 105 3.59 -5.16 0.57
CA SER A 105 3.40 -3.96 1.38
C SER A 105 4.23 -4.02 2.67
N ILE A 106 4.21 -5.17 3.36
CA ILE A 106 5.07 -5.42 4.53
C ILE A 106 6.55 -5.40 4.14
N LYS A 107 6.92 -6.05 3.02
CA LYS A 107 8.28 -6.02 2.53
C LYS A 107 8.74 -4.60 2.20
N GLY A 108 7.88 -3.80 1.57
CA GLY A 108 8.15 -2.40 1.25
C GLY A 108 8.31 -1.51 2.48
N SER A 109 7.50 -1.71 3.52
CA SER A 109 7.63 -0.96 4.78
C SER A 109 8.91 -1.31 5.53
N ILE A 110 9.28 -2.60 5.60
CA ILE A 110 10.56 -3.05 6.17
C ILE A 110 11.73 -2.44 5.39
N ARG A 111 11.69 -2.48 4.05
CA ARG A 111 12.72 -1.90 3.19
C ARG A 111 12.91 -0.41 3.42
N SER A 112 11.80 0.33 3.42
CA SER A 112 11.81 1.78 3.65
C SER A 112 12.30 2.10 5.06
N GLY A 113 11.86 1.35 6.06
CA GLY A 113 12.32 1.49 7.44
C GLY A 113 13.82 1.28 7.57
N LEU A 114 14.38 0.25 6.96
CA LEU A 114 15.82 -0.03 6.96
C LEU A 114 16.61 1.07 6.25
N TYR A 115 16.12 1.54 5.10
CA TYR A 115 16.75 2.64 4.37
C TYR A 115 16.75 3.94 5.18
N LEU A 116 15.63 4.26 5.84
CA LEU A 116 15.52 5.44 6.70
C LEU A 116 16.36 5.33 7.96
N TYR A 117 16.42 4.15 8.58
CA TYR A 117 17.28 3.87 9.73
C TYR A 117 18.74 4.22 9.42
N TYR A 118 19.27 3.76 8.28
CA TYR A 118 20.64 4.07 7.84
C TYR A 118 20.82 5.50 7.30
N ALA A 119 19.73 6.24 7.10
CA ALA A 119 19.79 7.66 6.77
C ALA A 119 19.90 8.55 8.02
N LEU A 120 19.64 8.01 9.22
CA LEU A 120 19.78 8.76 10.47
C LEU A 120 21.25 9.10 10.76
N PRO A 121 21.58 10.29 11.30
CA PRO A 121 22.95 10.73 11.56
C PRO A 121 23.79 9.72 12.36
N GLU A 122 23.19 9.09 13.37
CA GLU A 122 23.80 8.09 14.24
C GLU A 122 24.21 6.81 13.52
N HIS A 123 23.53 6.44 12.42
CA HIS A 123 23.80 5.23 11.63
C HIS A 123 24.46 5.53 10.27
N ALA A 124 24.55 6.81 9.87
CA ALA A 124 25.09 7.20 8.57
C ALA A 124 26.57 6.82 8.38
N LYS A 125 27.35 6.80 9.48
CA LYS A 125 28.76 6.36 9.44
C LYS A 125 28.86 4.87 9.13
N GLU A 126 28.10 4.04 9.84
CA GLU A 126 27.99 2.60 9.63
C GLU A 126 27.53 2.29 8.19
N ALA A 127 26.47 2.97 7.74
CA ALA A 127 25.98 2.88 6.37
C ALA A 127 27.09 3.15 5.34
N LYS A 128 27.89 4.20 5.55
CA LYS A 128 28.99 4.58 4.66
C LYS A 128 30.13 3.55 4.68
N GLU A 129 30.48 3.00 5.83
CA GLU A 129 31.51 1.97 5.95
C GLU A 129 31.11 0.69 5.20
N ILE A 130 29.87 0.24 5.40
CA ILE A 130 29.31 -0.97 4.81
C ILE A 130 29.03 -0.79 3.31
N THR A 131 28.33 0.27 2.94
CA THR A 131 27.80 0.40 1.57
C THR A 131 28.61 1.35 0.70
N GLY A 132 29.51 2.15 1.28
CA GLY A 132 30.14 3.29 0.60
C GLY A 132 29.22 4.50 0.47
N ILE A 133 27.99 4.44 0.98
CA ILE A 133 26.95 5.44 0.74
C ILE A 133 26.58 6.12 2.05
N ASN A 134 26.65 7.45 2.06
CA ASN A 134 25.94 8.27 3.03
C ASN A 134 24.67 8.81 2.38
N ILE A 135 23.52 8.28 2.78
CA ILE A 135 22.23 8.53 2.12
C ILE A 135 21.90 10.04 2.09
N ILE A 136 22.09 10.76 3.19
CA ILE A 136 21.73 12.18 3.28
C ILE A 136 22.68 13.05 2.46
N GLU A 137 23.98 12.77 2.48
CA GLU A 137 24.97 13.50 1.66
C GLU A 137 24.66 13.33 0.17
N GLU A 138 24.34 12.11 -0.25
CA GLU A 138 24.01 11.76 -1.63
C GLU A 138 22.69 12.39 -2.09
N LEU A 139 21.63 12.33 -1.28
CA LEU A 139 20.38 13.02 -1.58
C LEU A 139 20.58 14.53 -1.69
N ARG A 140 21.35 15.14 -0.79
CA ARG A 140 21.67 16.58 -0.87
C ARG A 140 22.44 16.92 -2.15
N ARG A 141 23.33 16.03 -2.60
CA ARG A 141 24.05 16.17 -3.87
C ARG A 141 23.08 16.13 -5.05
N GLU A 142 22.21 15.13 -5.12
CA GLU A 142 21.18 14.99 -6.16
C GLU A 142 20.28 16.24 -6.24
N VAL A 143 19.84 16.75 -5.08
CA VAL A 143 19.06 18.00 -4.99
C VAL A 143 19.83 19.19 -5.56
N ARG A 144 21.11 19.35 -5.21
CA ARG A 144 21.94 20.46 -5.73
C ARG A 144 22.13 20.37 -7.24
N GLU A 145 22.41 19.16 -7.75
CA GLU A 145 22.67 18.91 -9.17
C GLU A 145 21.42 19.07 -10.04
N SER A 146 20.24 18.82 -9.48
CA SER A 146 18.95 19.00 -10.18
C SER A 146 18.65 20.44 -10.60
N ARG A 147 19.36 21.45 -10.04
CA ARG A 147 19.14 22.88 -10.29
C ARG A 147 17.66 23.30 -10.19
N GLY A 148 16.92 22.70 -9.26
CA GLY A 148 15.51 23.00 -9.02
C GLY A 148 14.52 22.25 -9.91
N ARG A 149 14.97 21.44 -10.88
CA ARG A 149 14.13 20.55 -11.71
C ARG A 149 14.04 19.16 -11.10
N ILE A 150 13.57 19.08 -9.86
CA ILE A 150 13.46 17.80 -9.14
C ILE A 150 12.13 17.13 -9.48
N ASN A 151 12.19 15.94 -10.06
CA ASN A 151 11.05 15.04 -10.02
C ASN A 151 10.97 14.40 -8.62
N ARG A 152 10.08 14.93 -7.77
CA ARG A 152 9.91 14.43 -6.40
C ARG A 152 9.50 12.97 -6.30
N LYS A 153 9.01 12.36 -7.39
CA LYS A 153 8.69 10.92 -7.44
C LYS A 153 9.92 10.03 -7.66
N GLN A 154 10.99 10.59 -8.24
CA GLN A 154 12.16 9.83 -8.66
C GLN A 154 13.40 10.12 -7.81
N ILE A 155 13.37 11.20 -7.03
CA ILE A 155 14.49 11.58 -6.16
C ILE A 155 14.85 10.43 -5.22
N GLY A 156 16.13 10.05 -5.21
CA GLY A 156 16.63 8.96 -4.37
C GLY A 156 16.27 7.55 -4.83
N GLU A 157 15.50 7.35 -5.91
CA GLU A 157 15.11 6.01 -6.38
C GLU A 157 16.34 5.18 -6.78
N THR A 158 17.28 5.81 -7.50
CA THR A 158 18.54 5.14 -7.88
C THR A 158 19.43 4.92 -6.66
N LEU A 159 19.40 5.83 -5.69
CA LEU A 159 20.21 5.73 -4.46
C LEU A 159 19.74 4.57 -3.59
N GLU A 160 18.42 4.40 -3.44
CA GLU A 160 17.84 3.27 -2.72
C GLU A 160 18.22 1.93 -3.37
N LYS A 161 18.12 1.85 -4.71
CA LYS A 161 18.55 0.65 -5.46
C LYS A 161 20.04 0.38 -5.27
N LYS A 162 20.89 1.41 -5.33
CA LYS A 162 22.33 1.30 -5.00
C LYS A 162 22.57 0.80 -3.58
N PHE A 163 21.79 1.30 -2.62
CA PHE A 163 21.91 0.93 -1.23
C PHE A 163 21.60 -0.56 -0.99
N PHE A 164 20.60 -1.12 -1.66
CA PHE A 164 20.26 -2.55 -1.52
C PHE A 164 20.89 -3.47 -2.57
N ASN A 165 21.63 -2.94 -3.54
CA ASN A 165 22.31 -3.75 -4.56
C ASN A 165 23.49 -4.54 -3.98
N VAL A 166 23.52 -5.85 -4.16
CA VAL A 166 24.61 -6.76 -3.78
C VAL A 166 25.49 -7.19 -4.97
N GLY A 167 25.15 -6.74 -6.18
CA GLY A 167 25.92 -6.93 -7.42
C GLY A 167 26.93 -5.80 -7.67
N ARG A 168 27.41 -5.67 -8.92
CA ARG A 168 28.27 -4.55 -9.35
C ARG A 168 27.43 -3.31 -9.70
N GLU A 169 28.06 -2.18 -9.98
CA GLU A 169 27.34 -0.94 -10.34
C GLU A 169 26.47 -1.09 -11.60
N ARG A 170 26.94 -1.85 -12.60
CA ARG A 170 26.14 -2.14 -13.81
C ARG A 170 24.85 -2.94 -13.50
N ASP A 171 24.79 -3.60 -12.34
CA ASP A 171 23.74 -4.55 -11.98
C ASP A 171 22.59 -3.90 -11.16
N ILE A 172 22.69 -2.60 -10.82
CA ILE A 172 21.74 -1.88 -9.92
C ILE A 172 20.26 -2.01 -10.33
N LYS A 173 19.98 -2.11 -11.63
CA LYS A 173 18.60 -2.18 -12.13
C LYS A 173 18.04 -3.60 -12.16
N ASP A 174 18.89 -4.61 -11.97
CA ASP A 174 18.49 -6.00 -12.03
C ASP A 174 18.08 -6.50 -10.64
N ALA A 175 16.81 -6.89 -10.51
CA ALA A 175 16.23 -7.40 -9.27
C ALA A 175 16.94 -8.66 -8.74
N LYS A 176 17.68 -9.38 -9.61
CA LYS A 176 18.54 -10.49 -9.20
C LYS A 176 19.56 -10.07 -8.16
N PHE A 177 20.01 -8.81 -8.18
CA PHE A 177 21.04 -8.30 -7.28
C PHE A 177 20.49 -7.44 -6.15
N ASP A 178 19.17 -7.39 -5.95
CA ASP A 178 18.60 -6.71 -4.80
C ASP A 178 18.67 -7.61 -3.55
N LEU A 179 19.19 -7.07 -2.43
CA LEU A 179 19.29 -7.77 -1.14
C LEU A 179 17.93 -8.34 -0.69
N PHE A 180 16.82 -7.65 -0.97
CA PHE A 180 15.47 -8.08 -0.58
C PHE A 180 14.95 -9.29 -1.37
N ARG A 181 15.69 -9.78 -2.38
CA ARG A 181 15.39 -11.07 -3.02
C ARG A 181 15.49 -12.25 -2.04
N PHE A 182 16.34 -12.11 -1.02
CA PHE A 182 16.58 -13.15 -0.01
C PHE A 182 15.57 -13.09 1.13
N VAL A 183 14.76 -12.03 1.21
CA VAL A 183 13.69 -11.90 2.19
C VAL A 183 12.40 -12.39 1.56
N HIS A 184 11.73 -13.37 2.14
CA HIS A 184 10.42 -13.86 1.74
C HIS A 184 9.39 -13.36 2.73
N VAL A 185 8.34 -12.74 2.21
CA VAL A 185 7.24 -12.19 3.00
C VAL A 185 5.97 -12.71 2.35
N SER A 186 5.21 -13.54 3.07
CA SER A 186 3.90 -13.98 2.61
C SER A 186 2.90 -12.84 2.67
N ASP A 187 1.75 -13.02 2.02
CA ASP A 187 0.58 -12.23 2.36
C ASP A 187 0.18 -12.52 3.82
N PHE A 188 -0.30 -11.48 4.50
CA PHE A 188 -0.76 -11.52 5.88
C PHE A 188 -2.27 -11.60 5.88
N MET A 189 -2.79 -12.80 6.13
CA MET A 189 -4.21 -13.12 6.07
C MET A 189 -4.90 -12.66 7.34
N SER A 190 -6.16 -12.24 7.22
CA SER A 190 -6.99 -11.93 8.38
C SER A 190 -7.10 -13.14 9.30
N GLU A 191 -6.81 -12.93 10.59
CA GLU A 191 -7.17 -13.86 11.66
C GLU A 191 -8.44 -13.36 12.35
N LYS A 192 -8.48 -12.06 12.65
CA LYS A 192 -9.62 -11.36 13.21
C LYS A 192 -9.53 -9.90 12.80
N ALA A 193 -9.86 -9.61 11.55
CA ALA A 193 -9.89 -8.25 11.03
C ALA A 193 -11.20 -7.91 10.33
N THR A 194 -11.59 -6.65 10.44
CA THR A 194 -12.82 -6.08 9.88
C THR A 194 -12.48 -4.96 8.90
N LEU A 195 -13.35 -4.79 7.91
CA LEU A 195 -13.27 -3.67 6.97
C LEU A 195 -14.19 -2.54 7.42
N HIS A 196 -13.64 -1.34 7.45
CA HIS A 196 -14.37 -0.11 7.74
C HIS A 196 -14.31 0.86 6.57
N LEU A 197 -15.37 1.63 6.37
CA LEU A 197 -15.35 2.76 5.45
C LEU A 197 -14.96 3.99 6.25
N ASP A 198 -13.83 4.58 5.89
CA ASP A 198 -13.25 5.75 6.56
C ASP A 198 -13.30 7.00 5.69
N GLN A 199 -13.58 8.14 6.33
CA GLN A 199 -13.45 9.45 5.71
C GLN A 199 -12.10 10.07 6.08
N ILE A 200 -11.19 10.14 5.12
CA ILE A 200 -9.86 10.72 5.29
C ILE A 200 -9.95 12.24 5.09
N ILE A 201 -9.62 12.98 6.15
CA ILE A 201 -9.50 14.44 6.17
C ILE A 201 -8.02 14.80 6.02
N THR A 202 -7.69 15.60 5.01
CA THR A 202 -6.30 15.96 4.71
C THR A 202 -5.95 17.33 5.28
N TYR A 203 -4.87 17.41 6.04
CA TYR A 203 -4.29 18.67 6.51
C TYR A 203 -2.99 18.99 5.78
N SER A 204 -2.74 20.27 5.54
CA SER A 204 -1.49 20.74 4.93
C SER A 204 -0.80 21.79 5.78
N LYS A 205 0.50 21.59 6.01
CA LYS A 205 1.36 22.52 6.75
C LYS A 205 1.56 23.79 5.96
N GLN A 206 1.25 24.92 6.59
CA GLN A 206 1.45 26.27 6.07
C GLN A 206 2.86 26.77 6.38
N ARG A 207 3.30 27.86 5.72
CA ARG A 207 4.62 28.46 5.95
C ARG A 207 4.84 28.89 7.41
N ASN A 208 3.79 29.32 8.09
CA ASN A 208 3.81 29.69 9.51
C ASN A 208 3.74 28.48 10.46
N GLY A 209 3.82 27.25 9.94
CA GLY A 209 3.76 26.02 10.73
C GLY A 209 2.34 25.53 11.06
N ALA A 210 1.31 26.35 10.85
CA ALA A 210 -0.08 25.96 11.12
C ALA A 210 -0.56 24.85 10.17
N MET A 211 -1.49 24.03 10.64
CA MET A 211 -2.14 22.99 9.82
C MET A 211 -3.48 23.51 9.30
N ARG A 212 -3.66 23.50 7.98
CA ARG A 212 -4.92 23.88 7.33
C ARG A 212 -5.58 22.66 6.68
N GLU A 213 -6.83 22.42 7.05
CA GLU A 213 -7.68 21.41 6.41
C GLU A 213 -7.88 21.71 4.92
N LYS A 214 -7.84 20.67 4.10
CA LYS A 214 -8.21 20.73 2.68
C LYS A 214 -9.71 20.50 2.51
N HIS A 215 -10.33 21.29 1.64
CA HIS A 215 -11.78 21.19 1.36
C HIS A 215 -12.12 20.05 0.39
N PHE A 216 -11.61 18.85 0.64
CA PHE A 216 -12.05 17.62 -0.01
C PHE A 216 -11.95 16.46 0.99
N SER A 217 -12.74 15.42 0.78
CA SER A 217 -12.67 14.19 1.56
C SER A 217 -12.39 13.03 0.64
N ILE A 218 -11.59 12.09 1.13
CA ILE A 218 -11.35 10.81 0.46
C ILE A 218 -12.07 9.75 1.28
N PHE A 219 -12.79 8.85 0.63
CA PHE A 219 -13.35 7.68 1.29
C PHE A 219 -12.51 6.47 0.91
N ALA A 220 -12.13 5.68 1.91
CA ALA A 220 -11.30 4.51 1.71
C ALA A 220 -11.76 3.39 2.62
N GLU A 221 -11.70 2.17 2.11
CA GLU A 221 -11.80 1.00 2.95
C GLU A 221 -10.52 0.84 3.77
N THR A 222 -10.64 0.64 5.07
CA THR A 222 -9.51 0.38 5.96
C THR A 222 -9.74 -0.96 6.64
N ALA A 223 -8.66 -1.66 6.93
CA ALA A 223 -8.69 -2.88 7.70
C ALA A 223 -8.18 -2.59 9.13
N GLU A 224 -8.88 -3.16 10.11
CA GLU A 224 -8.49 -3.15 11.51
C GLU A 224 -8.60 -4.55 12.11
N GLY A 225 -7.60 -4.94 12.89
CA GLY A 225 -7.57 -6.20 13.60
C GLY A 225 -6.22 -6.91 13.45
N THR A 226 -6.26 -8.24 13.50
CA THR A 226 -5.06 -9.07 13.57
C THR A 226 -4.89 -9.92 12.33
N PHE A 227 -3.64 -10.00 11.87
CA PHE A 227 -3.26 -10.70 10.66
C PHE A 227 -2.09 -11.63 10.93
N THR A 228 -2.07 -12.77 10.25
CA THR A 228 -1.02 -13.77 10.38
C THR A 228 -0.36 -14.03 9.03
N GLY A 229 0.97 -14.09 9.06
CA GLY A 229 1.79 -14.35 7.89
C GLY A 229 3.20 -14.78 8.28
N GLU A 230 4.08 -14.94 7.30
CA GLU A 230 5.43 -15.41 7.48
C GLU A 230 6.44 -14.43 6.89
N ILE A 231 7.52 -14.20 7.64
CA ILE A 231 8.72 -13.54 7.15
C ILE A 231 9.86 -14.53 7.35
N LYS A 232 10.54 -14.89 6.26
CA LYS A 232 11.62 -15.89 6.27
C LYS A 232 12.77 -15.39 5.40
N LEU A 233 13.99 -15.74 5.76
CA LEU A 233 15.12 -15.63 4.85
C LEU A 233 15.17 -16.89 3.97
N ASN A 234 15.42 -16.72 2.68
CA ASN A 234 15.76 -17.83 1.80
C ASN A 234 17.22 -18.23 2.02
N THR A 235 17.47 -18.87 3.16
CA THR A 235 18.80 -19.29 3.61
C THR A 235 19.51 -20.14 2.55
N PRO A 236 18.89 -21.13 1.88
CA PRO A 236 19.56 -21.89 0.82
C PRO A 236 20.02 -21.01 -0.35
N ALA A 237 19.21 -20.05 -0.79
CA ALA A 237 19.61 -19.12 -1.86
C ALA A 237 20.68 -18.13 -1.39
N LEU A 238 20.61 -17.69 -0.13
CA LEU A 238 21.60 -16.80 0.48
C LEU A 238 22.98 -17.47 0.57
N ILE A 239 23.05 -18.71 1.07
CA ILE A 239 24.29 -19.49 1.17
C ILE A 239 24.89 -19.71 -0.23
N ARG A 240 24.07 -20.07 -1.23
CA ARG A 240 24.55 -20.21 -2.61
C ARG A 240 25.10 -18.90 -3.19
N ALA A 241 24.48 -17.77 -2.86
CA ALA A 241 24.92 -16.46 -3.32
C ALA A 241 26.22 -16.01 -2.64
N LEU A 242 26.40 -16.30 -1.35
CA LEU A 242 27.63 -16.03 -0.61
C LEU A 242 28.84 -16.78 -1.19
N ASN A 243 28.64 -18.00 -1.67
CA ASN A 243 29.69 -18.80 -2.31
C ASN A 243 29.90 -18.46 -3.80
N SER A 244 29.28 -17.39 -4.31
CA SER A 244 29.32 -17.03 -5.72
C SER A 244 29.99 -15.67 -5.93
N SER A 245 30.93 -15.61 -6.87
CA SER A 245 31.56 -14.35 -7.32
C SER A 245 30.60 -13.40 -8.06
N GLU A 246 29.35 -13.82 -8.26
CA GLU A 246 28.31 -13.00 -8.86
C GLU A 246 27.80 -11.90 -7.92
N TYR A 247 27.90 -12.09 -6.60
CA TYR A 247 27.37 -11.17 -5.58
C TYR A 247 28.49 -10.56 -4.73
N PRO A 248 29.42 -9.79 -5.32
CA PRO A 248 30.65 -9.35 -4.64
C PRO A 248 30.41 -8.45 -3.42
N ASN A 249 29.23 -7.83 -3.30
CA ASN A 249 28.90 -6.92 -2.19
C ASN A 249 27.97 -7.57 -1.15
N LEU A 250 27.61 -8.85 -1.31
CA LEU A 250 26.64 -9.51 -0.45
C LEU A 250 27.14 -9.69 0.99
N GLU A 251 28.33 -10.28 1.16
CA GLU A 251 28.92 -10.54 2.48
C GLU A 251 29.01 -9.25 3.30
N LYS A 252 29.63 -8.22 2.71
CA LYS A 252 29.72 -6.88 3.29
C LYS A 252 28.35 -6.31 3.71
N LYS A 253 27.31 -6.50 2.89
CA LYS A 253 25.96 -5.99 3.18
C LYS A 253 25.18 -6.84 4.18
N LEU A 254 25.60 -8.06 4.49
CA LEU A 254 25.02 -8.84 5.58
C LEU A 254 25.62 -8.48 6.94
N GLU A 255 26.80 -7.86 6.97
CA GLU A 255 27.43 -7.32 8.19
C GLU A 255 26.71 -6.10 8.80
N ILE A 256 25.57 -5.71 8.20
CA ILE A 256 24.63 -4.65 8.63
C ILE A 256 24.17 -4.77 10.11
N HIS A 257 24.53 -5.82 10.86
CA HIS A 257 24.36 -5.85 12.32
C HIS A 257 25.43 -6.68 13.05
N TYR A 258 26.71 -6.38 12.84
CA TYR A 258 27.79 -6.90 13.70
C TYR A 258 28.57 -5.77 14.39
N TYR A 259 27.87 -4.96 15.18
CA TYR A 259 28.51 -4.25 16.31
C TYR A 259 27.72 -4.57 17.59
N PRO A 260 28.31 -5.32 18.54
CA PRO A 260 27.71 -5.44 19.86
C PRO A 260 27.75 -4.06 20.52
N HIS A 261 26.58 -3.57 20.94
CA HIS A 261 26.49 -2.52 21.96
C HIS A 261 27.06 -3.04 23.28
#